data_AF-A0A5J4Q0Q6-F1
#
_entry.id   AF-A0A5J4Q0Q6-F1
#
_cell.length_a   1.000
_cell.length_b   1.000
_cell.length_c   1.000
_cell.angle_alpha   90.00
_cell.angle_beta   90.00
_cell.angle_gamma   90.00
#
_symmetry.space_group_name_H-M   'P 1'
#
loop_
_entity.id
_entity.type
_entity.pdbx_description
1 polymer ?
#
loop_
_entity_poly.entity_id
_entity_poly.type
_entity_poly.pdbx_seq_one_letter_code
_entity_poly.pdbx_strand_id
1 'polypeptide(L)'
;ARGCTIIASKICENVVIFQNVTIGTNMRFNKVSNEWENVGNPIICKNVVIADGAKILGPIIIGENAVVGAGAIITKGYACQ
;
A
#
# COMPACT_ATOMS: atom_id res chain seq x y z
N ALA A 1 -3.80 15.23 -14.53
CA ALA A 1 -4.09 13.81 -14.81
C ALA A 1 -4.49 13.12 -13.51
N ARG A 2 -5.56 12.32 -13.50
CA ARG A 2 -5.89 11.44 -12.35
C ARG A 2 -5.00 10.19 -12.45
N GLY A 3 -3.77 10.30 -11.97
CA GLY A 3 -2.79 9.21 -11.98
C GLY A 3 -2.80 8.43 -10.67
N CYS A 4 -2.15 7.27 -10.68
CA CYS A 4 -1.81 6.54 -9.46
C CYS A 4 -0.32 6.70 -9.19
N THR A 5 0.06 6.75 -7.92
CA THR A 5 1.45 6.70 -7.49
C THR A 5 1.67 5.36 -6.81
N ILE A 6 2.52 4.51 -7.40
CA ILE A 6 2.83 3.19 -6.86
C ILE A 6 4.35 3.09 -6.73
N ILE A 7 4.84 2.95 -5.50
CA ILE A 7 6.27 2.90 -5.20
C ILE A 7 6.62 1.50 -4.71
N ALA A 8 7.51 0.84 -5.45
CA ALA A 8 8.22 -0.39 -5.07
C ALA A 8 7.37 -1.51 -4.41
N SER A 9 6.10 -1.64 -4.77
CA SER A 9 5.16 -2.57 -4.12
C SER A 9 5.07 -3.90 -4.86
N LYS A 10 4.91 -5.01 -4.13
CA LYS A 10 4.56 -6.29 -4.74
C LYS A 10 3.04 -6.29 -4.99
N ILE A 11 2.64 -6.44 -6.25
CA ILE A 11 1.23 -6.53 -6.65
C ILE A 11 1.01 -7.90 -7.28
N CYS A 12 0.12 -8.69 -6.70
CA CYS A 12 -0.21 -10.04 -7.16
C CYS A 12 -1.24 -10.03 -8.32
N GLU A 13 -1.60 -11.23 -8.77
CA GLU A 13 -2.58 -11.45 -9.86
C GLU A 13 -3.96 -10.87 -9.55
N ASN A 14 -4.66 -10.42 -10.59
CA ASN A 14 -6.05 -9.94 -10.54
C ASN A 14 -6.31 -8.79 -9.56
N VAL A 15 -5.29 -7.97 -9.26
CA VAL A 15 -5.47 -6.74 -8.50
C VAL A 15 -6.07 -5.65 -9.39
N VAL A 16 -7.12 -5.00 -8.92
CA VAL A 16 -7.78 -3.86 -9.58
C VAL A 16 -7.45 -2.59 -8.82
N ILE A 17 -6.86 -1.60 -9.50
CA ILE A 17 -6.49 -0.31 -8.91
C ILE A 17 -7.22 0.79 -9.67
N PHE A 18 -8.12 1.50 -9.00
CA PHE A 18 -8.82 2.65 -9.56
C PHE A 18 -7.94 3.90 -9.53
N GLN A 19 -8.40 4.97 -10.19
CA GLN A 19 -7.68 6.22 -10.28
C GLN A 19 -7.44 6.92 -8.93
N ASN A 20 -6.47 7.83 -8.88
CA ASN A 20 -6.12 8.63 -7.71
C ASN A 20 -5.64 7.82 -6.49
N VAL A 21 -5.23 6.56 -6.69
CA VAL A 21 -4.69 5.70 -5.65
C VAL A 21 -3.21 6.01 -5.39
N THR A 22 -2.81 5.99 -4.12
CA THR A 22 -1.41 6.06 -3.69
C THR A 22 -1.03 4.77 -2.96
N ILE A 23 0.00 4.07 -3.42
CA ILE A 23 0.59 2.91 -2.76
C ILE A 23 2.05 3.23 -2.52
N GLY A 24 2.42 3.45 -1.27
CA GLY A 24 3.74 3.96 -0.91
C GLY A 24 4.32 3.30 0.32
N THR A 25 5.66 3.17 0.32
CA THR A 25 6.41 2.87 1.54
C THR A 25 6.34 4.04 2.51
N ASN A 26 6.42 3.75 3.81
CA ASN A 26 6.72 4.75 4.81
C ASN A 26 8.24 4.71 5.04
N MET A 27 8.89 5.86 5.02
CA MET A 27 10.21 5.99 5.64
C MET A 27 10.01 6.21 7.14
N ARG A 28 10.82 5.55 7.98
CA ARG A 28 10.83 5.80 9.42
C ARG A 28 12.15 6.45 9.77
N PHE A 29 12.09 7.62 10.39
CA PHE A 29 13.28 8.21 10.97
C PHE A 29 13.67 7.41 12.22
N ASN A 30 14.84 6.78 12.19
CA ASN A 30 15.40 6.08 13.33
C ASN A 30 16.15 7.07 14.21
N LYS A 31 15.63 7.28 15.42
CA LYS A 31 16.19 8.23 16.40
C LYS A 31 17.51 7.77 17.03
N VAL A 32 17.86 6.49 16.89
CA VAL A 32 19.10 5.92 17.43
C VAL A 32 20.24 6.14 16.44
N SER A 33 20.02 5.84 15.16
CA SER A 33 21.00 6.07 14.09
C SER A 33 20.99 7.49 13.53
N ASN A 34 19.95 8.29 13.81
CA ASN A 34 19.69 9.61 13.21
C ASN A 34 19.58 9.59 11.68
N GLU A 35 19.07 8.48 11.13
CA GLU A 35 18.93 8.26 9.70
C GLU A 35 17.49 7.89 9.31
N TRP A 36 17.15 8.13 8.05
CA TRP A 36 15.89 7.66 7.47
C TRP A 36 16.04 6.23 6.99
N GLU A 37 15.23 5.32 7.52
CA GLU A 37 15.24 3.91 7.15
C GLU A 37 14.03 3.57 6.29
N ASN A 38 14.27 2.79 5.23
CA ASN A 38 13.20 2.18 4.46
C ASN A 38 12.61 1.03 5.28
N VAL A 39 11.34 1.14 5.62
CA VAL A 39 10.66 0.20 6.52
C VAL A 39 10.08 -0.99 5.75
N GLY A 40 10.19 -0.99 4.42
CA GLY A 40 9.64 -1.99 3.51
C GLY A 40 8.50 -1.43 2.66
N ASN A 41 8.06 -2.23 1.70
CA ASN A 41 7.05 -1.82 0.73
C ASN A 41 5.72 -2.55 0.95
N PRO A 42 4.58 -1.95 0.55
CA PRO A 42 3.29 -2.64 0.54
C PRO A 42 3.30 -3.93 -0.29
N ILE A 43 2.55 -4.93 0.16
CA ILE A 43 2.23 -6.15 -0.59
C ILE A 43 0.71 -6.21 -0.80
N ILE A 44 0.29 -6.28 -2.06
CA ILE A 44 -1.12 -6.37 -2.44
C ILE A 44 -1.38 -7.79 -2.94
N CYS A 45 -2.14 -8.59 -2.18
CA CYS A 45 -2.42 -9.99 -2.50
C CYS A 45 -3.41 -10.16 -3.67
N LYS A 46 -3.68 -11.41 -4.06
CA LYS A 46 -4.50 -11.72 -5.23
C LYS A 46 -5.94 -11.20 -5.07
N ASN A 47 -6.58 -10.87 -6.20
CA ASN A 47 -7.99 -10.46 -6.27
C ASN A 47 -8.35 -9.23 -5.40
N VAL A 48 -7.37 -8.40 -5.02
CA VAL A 48 -7.65 -7.19 -4.24
C VAL A 48 -8.21 -6.09 -5.13
N VAL A 49 -9.21 -5.36 -4.63
CA VAL A 49 -9.75 -4.16 -5.28
C VAL A 49 -9.42 -2.93 -4.46
N ILE A 50 -8.80 -1.92 -5.08
CA ILE A 50 -8.43 -0.65 -4.43
C ILE A 50 -9.20 0.49 -5.10
N ALA A 51 -10.23 0.98 -4.42
CA ALA A 51 -11.14 1.99 -4.94
C ALA A 51 -10.51 3.41 -5.04
N ASP A 52 -11.21 4.29 -5.75
CA ASP A 52 -10.79 5.65 -6.09
C ASP A 52 -10.24 6.41 -4.87
N GLY A 53 -9.10 7.07 -5.05
CA GLY A 53 -8.56 7.98 -4.03
C GLY A 53 -7.94 7.31 -2.80
N ALA A 54 -7.94 5.97 -2.71
CA ALA A 54 -7.39 5.27 -1.55
C ALA A 54 -5.87 5.46 -1.42
N LYS A 55 -5.38 5.43 -0.18
CA LYS A 55 -3.95 5.54 0.17
C LYS A 55 -3.53 4.37 1.03
N ILE A 56 -2.49 3.66 0.59
CA ILE A 56 -1.89 2.51 1.28
C ILE A 56 -0.47 2.92 1.63
N LEU A 57 -0.18 2.99 2.94
CA LEU A 57 1.06 3.55 3.47
C LEU A 57 1.76 2.55 4.40
N GLY A 58 2.99 2.17 4.04
CA GLY A 58 3.89 1.40 4.89
C GLY A 58 4.14 -0.05 4.43
N PRO A 59 4.95 -0.80 5.18
CA PRO A 59 5.24 -2.21 4.91
C PRO A 59 4.07 -3.10 5.34
N ILE A 60 2.90 -2.87 4.75
CA ILE A 60 1.67 -3.57 5.10
C ILE A 60 1.26 -4.53 4.00
N ILE A 61 0.58 -5.58 4.40
CA ILE A 61 0.01 -6.56 3.48
C ILE A 61 -1.51 -6.32 3.41
N ILE A 62 -2.03 -6.20 2.20
CA ILE A 62 -3.46 -6.19 1.91
C ILE A 62 -3.84 -7.62 1.51
N GLY A 63 -4.64 -8.27 2.35
CA GLY A 63 -4.97 -9.70 2.23
C GLY A 63 -5.75 -10.05 0.95
N GLU A 64 -5.73 -11.33 0.59
CA GLU A 64 -6.39 -11.83 -0.61
C GLU A 64 -7.90 -11.54 -0.59
N ASN A 65 -8.47 -11.21 -1.76
CA ASN A 65 -9.90 -10.89 -1.94
C ASN A 65 -10.38 -9.65 -1.15
N ALA A 66 -9.48 -8.85 -0.59
CA ALA A 66 -9.85 -7.64 0.14
C ALA A 66 -10.33 -6.52 -0.79
N VAL A 67 -11.22 -5.67 -0.27
CA VAL A 67 -11.66 -4.44 -0.93
C VAL A 67 -11.26 -3.24 -0.07
N VAL A 68 -10.42 -2.37 -0.61
CA VAL A 68 -10.08 -1.08 0.00
C VAL A 68 -11.07 -0.04 -0.50
N GLY A 69 -11.84 0.53 0.43
CA GLY A 69 -12.88 1.53 0.13
C GLY A 69 -12.31 2.84 -0.43
N ALA A 70 -13.16 3.60 -1.13
CA ALA A 70 -12.76 4.86 -1.77
C ALA A 70 -12.32 5.89 -0.71
N GLY A 71 -11.23 6.61 -0.98
CA GLY A 71 -10.65 7.61 -0.07
C GLY A 71 -10.07 7.04 1.23
N ALA A 72 -10.07 5.72 1.44
CA ALA A 72 -9.55 5.12 2.66
C ALA A 72 -8.04 5.33 2.80
N ILE A 73 -7.57 5.57 4.02
CA ILE A 73 -6.15 5.65 4.36
C ILE A 73 -5.80 4.44 5.21
N ILE A 74 -5.01 3.52 4.65
CA ILE A 74 -4.60 2.28 5.30
C ILE A 74 -3.14 2.41 5.74
N THR A 75 -2.93 2.38 7.06
CA THR A 75 -1.59 2.46 7.70
C THR A 75 -1.25 1.22 8.52
N LYS A 76 -2.18 0.26 8.60
CA LYS A 76 -2.04 -1.01 9.31
C LYS A 76 -2.72 -2.11 8.50
N GLY A 77 -1.99 -3.18 8.23
CA GLY A 77 -2.50 -4.36 7.52
C GLY A 77 -2.26 -5.64 8.33
N TYR A 78 -2.80 -6.75 7.83
CA TYR A 78 -2.61 -8.09 8.40
C TYR A 78 -1.73 -8.91 7.47
N ALA A 79 -0.93 -9.83 8.01
CA ALA A 79 -0.09 -10.70 7.20
C ALA A 79 -0.94 -11.61 6.29
N CYS A 80 -0.51 -11.82 5.05
CA CYS A 80 -0.97 -12.97 4.25
C CYS A 80 -0.38 -14.22 4.88
N GLN A 81 -1.22 -15.20 5.24
CA GLN A 81 -0.75 -16.58 5.45
C GLN A 81 -0.40 -17.21 4.10
#